data_AF-A0A7Y8LNC5-F1
#
_entry.id   AF-A0A7Y8LNC5-F1
#
_cell.length_a   1.000
_cell.length_b   1.000
_cell.length_c   1.000
_cell.angle_alpha   90.00
_cell.angle_beta   90.00
_cell.angle_gamma   90.00
#
_symmetry.space_group_name_H-M   'P 1'
#
loop_
_entity.id
_entity.type
_entity.pdbx_description
1 polymer ?
#
loop_
_entity_poly.entity_id
_entity_poly.type
_entity_poly.pdbx_seq_one_letter_code
_entity_poly.pdbx_strand_id
1 'polypeptide(L)'
;NASFSDEVEAIKFRAKLLKNDWKKLLENYSKNEKLKDVKTEKTLSKYEIYPIELLNLLELLHPGEISIVLKENSNKYSIVQLLQVYERGAILPISAIHEKVEARYIADRREHLYSEYLKELYSNNEIEIKQ
;
A
#
# COMPACT_ATOMS: atom_id res chain seq x y z
N ASN A 1 -5.95 4.42 -3.90
CA ASN A 1 -5.66 5.82 -3.51
C ASN A 1 -4.91 6.48 -4.67
N ALA A 2 -5.36 7.65 -5.11
CA ALA A 2 -4.66 8.53 -6.03
C ALA A 2 -4.50 9.92 -5.39
N SER A 3 -3.28 10.47 -5.43
CA SER A 3 -2.95 11.78 -4.86
C SER A 3 -2.49 12.77 -5.94
N PHE A 4 -2.92 14.03 -5.83
CA PHE A 4 -2.69 15.10 -6.79
C PHE A 4 -2.05 16.33 -6.14
N SER A 5 -1.25 17.10 -6.88
CA SER A 5 -0.77 18.42 -6.44
C SER A 5 -1.85 19.50 -6.45
N ASP A 6 -2.87 19.32 -7.27
CA ASP A 6 -3.83 20.34 -7.66
C ASP A 6 -5.27 19.87 -7.40
N GLU A 7 -6.05 20.71 -6.74
CA GLU A 7 -7.42 20.40 -6.34
C GLU A 7 -8.32 20.19 -7.56
N VAL A 8 -8.16 21.06 -8.56
CA VAL A 8 -8.99 21.03 -9.78
C VAL A 8 -8.80 19.73 -10.53
N GLU A 9 -7.56 19.24 -10.66
CA GLU A 9 -7.30 17.94 -11.28
C GLU A 9 -7.83 16.77 -10.45
N ALA A 10 -7.75 16.83 -9.11
CA ALA A 10 -8.38 15.82 -8.26
C ALA A 10 -9.90 15.76 -8.49
N ILE A 11 -10.57 16.91 -8.53
CA ILE A 11 -12.02 16.99 -8.80
C ILE A 11 -12.35 16.39 -10.18
N LYS A 12 -11.58 16.75 -11.23
CA LYS A 12 -11.75 16.18 -12.58
C LYS A 12 -11.54 14.67 -12.60
N PHE A 13 -10.51 14.18 -11.91
CA PHE A 13 -10.24 12.74 -11.81
C PHE A 13 -11.42 12.03 -11.15
N ARG A 14 -11.90 12.51 -10.00
CA ARG A 14 -13.07 11.96 -9.31
C ARG A 14 -14.31 11.93 -10.21
N ALA A 15 -14.59 13.02 -10.93
CA ALA A 15 -15.74 13.10 -11.81
C ALA A 15 -15.69 12.07 -12.96
N LYS A 16 -14.49 11.79 -13.49
CA LYS A 16 -14.28 10.73 -14.48
C LYS A 16 -14.37 9.34 -13.86
N LEU A 17 -13.85 9.18 -12.66
CA LEU A 17 -13.82 7.91 -11.93
C LEU A 17 -15.22 7.42 -11.57
N LEU A 18 -16.17 8.31 -11.28
CA LEU A 18 -17.58 7.91 -11.07
C LEU A 18 -18.23 7.27 -12.30
N LYS A 19 -17.64 7.41 -13.49
CA LYS A 19 -18.17 6.91 -14.76
C LYS A 19 -17.30 5.80 -15.36
N ASN A 20 -16.14 5.52 -14.78
CA ASN A 20 -15.13 4.63 -15.36
C ASN A 20 -14.54 3.72 -14.30
N ASP A 21 -13.94 2.62 -14.74
CA ASP A 21 -13.18 1.75 -13.85
C ASP A 21 -11.89 2.43 -13.37
N TRP A 22 -11.53 2.20 -12.10
CA TRP A 22 -10.36 2.80 -11.45
C TRP A 22 -9.06 2.46 -12.19
N LYS A 23 -8.88 1.20 -12.59
CA LYS A 23 -7.66 0.73 -13.25
C LYS A 23 -7.51 1.35 -14.64
N LYS A 24 -8.59 1.36 -15.41
CA LYS A 24 -8.62 1.99 -16.76
C LYS A 24 -8.34 3.49 -16.71
N LEU A 25 -8.85 4.18 -15.69
CA LEU A 25 -8.63 5.61 -15.55
C LEU A 25 -7.18 5.93 -15.16
N LEU A 26 -6.58 5.12 -14.28
CA LEU A 26 -5.18 5.28 -13.89
C LEU A 26 -4.21 5.10 -15.06
N GLU A 27 -4.44 4.14 -15.97
CA GLU A 27 -3.62 3.96 -17.16
C GLU A 27 -3.55 5.25 -17.99
N ASN A 28 -4.68 5.94 -18.14
CA ASN A 28 -4.76 7.22 -18.85
C ASN A 28 -4.13 8.39 -18.08
N TYR A 29 -4.17 8.36 -16.75
CA TYR A 29 -3.63 9.42 -15.88
C TYR A 29 -2.16 9.23 -15.51
N SER A 30 -1.57 8.07 -15.80
CA SER A 30 -0.16 7.75 -15.51
C SER A 30 0.85 8.75 -16.10
N LYS A 31 0.46 9.47 -17.17
CA LYS A 31 1.28 10.50 -17.83
C LYS A 31 1.04 11.92 -17.31
N ASN A 32 0.14 12.10 -16.34
CA ASN A 32 -0.22 13.41 -15.82
C ASN A 32 0.77 13.83 -14.72
N GLU A 33 1.54 14.90 -14.96
CA GLU A 33 2.52 15.44 -14.00
C GLU A 33 1.92 15.87 -12.66
N LYS A 34 0.61 16.14 -12.62
CA LYS A 34 -0.09 16.52 -11.39
C LYS A 34 -0.48 15.31 -10.53
N LEU A 35 -0.39 14.09 -11.07
CA LEU A 35 -0.54 12.86 -10.30
C LEU A 35 0.76 12.57 -9.57
N LYS A 36 0.73 12.65 -8.24
CA LYS A 36 1.92 12.50 -7.39
C LYS A 36 2.16 11.07 -6.93
N ASP A 37 1.10 10.36 -6.58
CA ASP A 37 1.19 9.04 -5.97
C ASP A 37 -0.06 8.23 -6.31
N VAL A 38 0.15 6.95 -6.55
CA VAL A 38 -0.92 5.97 -6.79
C VAL A 38 -0.60 4.72 -6.01
N LYS A 39 -1.55 4.32 -5.17
CA LYS A 39 -1.51 3.06 -4.42
C LYS A 39 -2.76 2.26 -4.73
N THR A 40 -2.59 1.11 -5.37
CA THR A 40 -3.67 0.19 -5.73
C THR A 40 -3.68 -0.99 -4.77
N GLU A 41 -4.88 -1.46 -4.40
CA GLU A 41 -5.11 -2.75 -3.70
C GLU A 41 -4.31 -2.98 -2.40
N LYS A 42 -3.90 -1.89 -1.74
CA LYS A 42 -3.09 -1.98 -0.53
C LYS A 42 -3.95 -2.27 0.70
N THR A 43 -3.65 -3.37 1.38
CA THR A 43 -4.25 -3.70 2.69
C THR A 43 -3.51 -2.97 3.81
N LEU A 44 -4.23 -2.08 4.49
CA LEU A 44 -3.73 -1.26 5.59
C LEU A 44 -4.49 -1.57 6.89
N SER A 45 -3.75 -1.66 7.99
CA SER A 45 -4.33 -1.57 9.33
C SER A 45 -4.67 -0.11 9.67
N LYS A 46 -5.58 0.11 10.62
CA LYS A 46 -5.97 1.46 11.03
C LYS A 46 -4.79 2.36 11.44
N TYR A 47 -3.75 1.77 12.04
CA TYR A 47 -2.54 2.50 12.47
C TYR A 47 -1.64 2.94 11.31
N GLU A 48 -1.77 2.29 10.14
CA GLU A 48 -1.03 2.65 8.92
C GLU A 48 -1.76 3.74 8.11
N ILE A 49 -2.98 4.12 8.51
CA ILE A 49 -3.79 5.11 7.81
C ILE A 49 -3.55 6.50 8.41
N TYR A 50 -2.89 7.34 7.64
CA TYR A 50 -2.61 8.73 7.97
C TYR A 50 -2.92 9.62 6.75
N PRO A 51 -3.45 10.84 6.94
CA PRO A 51 -3.77 11.48 8.23
C PRO A 51 -5.07 10.97 8.87
N ILE A 52 -5.38 11.37 10.11
CA ILE A 52 -6.55 10.86 10.85
C ILE A 52 -7.88 11.19 10.15
N GLU A 53 -7.92 12.30 9.43
CA GLU A 53 -9.05 12.72 8.60
C GLU A 53 -9.33 11.70 7.49
N LEU A 54 -8.28 11.06 6.96
CA LEU A 54 -8.43 9.97 5.98
C LEU A 54 -9.03 8.72 6.63
N LEU A 55 -8.63 8.39 7.86
CA LEU A 55 -9.22 7.27 8.58
C LEU A 55 -10.70 7.51 8.84
N ASN A 56 -11.05 8.68 9.39
CA ASN A 56 -12.44 9.05 9.66
C ASN A 56 -13.29 9.02 8.39
N LEU A 57 -12.75 9.50 7.26
CA LEU A 57 -13.40 9.43 5.97
C LEU A 57 -13.65 7.98 5.53
N LEU A 58 -12.65 7.10 5.65
CA LEU A 58 -12.77 5.70 5.24
C LEU A 58 -13.78 4.93 6.10
N GLU A 59 -13.91 5.24 7.38
CA GLU A 59 -14.90 4.62 8.27
C GLU A 59 -16.35 4.99 7.92
N LEU A 60 -16.55 6.06 7.17
CA LEU A 60 -17.87 6.51 6.70
C LEU A 60 -18.24 5.95 5.32
N LEU A 61 -17.31 5.29 4.62
CA LEU A 61 -17.55 4.74 3.28
C LEU A 61 -18.06 3.31 3.37
N HIS A 62 -18.94 2.95 2.43
CA HIS A 62 -19.28 1.56 2.17
C HIS A 62 -18.24 0.91 1.22
N PRO A 63 -18.05 -0.42 1.28
CA PRO A 63 -17.22 -1.13 0.31
C PRO A 63 -17.66 -0.84 -1.13
N GLY A 64 -16.68 -0.54 -1.98
CA GLY A 64 -16.86 -0.09 -3.37
C GLY A 64 -16.95 1.42 -3.54
N GLU A 65 -17.22 2.20 -2.49
CA GLU A 65 -17.43 3.64 -2.60
C GLU A 65 -16.14 4.44 -2.79
N ILE A 66 -16.27 5.52 -3.54
CA ILE A 66 -15.21 6.49 -3.82
C ILE A 66 -15.44 7.72 -2.94
N SER A 67 -14.40 8.13 -2.23
CA SER A 67 -14.44 9.28 -1.35
C SER A 67 -14.66 10.60 -2.08
N ILE A 68 -14.97 11.65 -1.32
CA ILE A 68 -14.75 13.02 -1.77
C ILE A 68 -13.25 13.30 -1.94
N VAL A 69 -12.90 14.44 -2.55
CA VAL A 69 -11.52 14.92 -2.59
C VAL A 69 -11.11 15.37 -1.18
N LEU A 70 -10.12 14.70 -0.60
CA LEU A 70 -9.58 15.05 0.70
C LEU A 70 -8.33 15.92 0.52
N LYS A 71 -8.31 17.10 1.14
CA LYS A 71 -7.10 17.92 1.22
C LYS A 71 -6.26 17.45 2.41
N GLU A 72 -5.10 16.84 2.15
CA GLU A 72 -4.19 16.38 3.20
C GLU A 72 -3.26 17.52 3.67
N ASN A 73 -2.78 18.36 2.75
CA ASN A 73 -1.97 19.54 3.05
C ASN A 73 -2.06 20.56 1.90
N SER A 74 -1.27 21.64 1.95
CA SER A 74 -1.35 22.77 1.01
C SER A 74 -1.28 22.38 -0.46
N ASN A 75 -0.58 21.28 -0.80
CA ASN A 75 -0.36 20.83 -2.18
C ASN A 75 -0.58 19.31 -2.34
N LYS A 76 -1.50 18.72 -1.57
CA LYS A 76 -1.84 17.30 -1.70
C LYS A 76 -3.33 17.05 -1.51
N TYR A 77 -3.94 16.55 -2.58
CA TYR A 77 -5.35 16.22 -2.65
C TYR A 77 -5.48 14.73 -2.98
N SER A 78 -6.20 13.98 -2.16
CA SER A 78 -6.28 12.53 -2.27
C SER A 78 -7.71 12.07 -2.50
N ILE A 79 -7.83 11.02 -3.30
CA ILE A 79 -9.08 10.32 -3.57
C ILE A 79 -8.84 8.85 -3.28
N VAL A 80 -9.72 8.26 -2.49
CA VAL A 80 -9.62 6.86 -2.11
C VAL A 80 -10.90 6.12 -2.49
N GLN A 81 -10.74 4.83 -2.74
CA GLN A 81 -11.84 3.90 -2.85
C GLN A 81 -11.65 2.87 -1.77
N LEU A 82 -12.69 2.65 -0.97
CA LEU A 82 -12.70 1.57 0.01
C LEU A 82 -13.07 0.29 -0.74
N LEU A 83 -12.17 -0.68 -0.82
CA LEU A 83 -12.48 -1.95 -1.51
C LEU A 83 -13.22 -2.91 -0.59
N GLN A 84 -12.70 -3.10 0.62
CA GLN A 84 -13.24 -4.05 1.60
C GLN A 84 -12.74 -3.68 3.00
N VAL A 85 -13.54 -3.96 4.02
CA VAL A 85 -13.14 -3.92 5.43
C VAL A 85 -13.07 -5.34 5.95
N TYR A 86 -12.02 -5.63 6.73
CA TYR A 86 -11.82 -6.93 7.36
C TYR A 86 -11.73 -6.75 8.87
N GLU A 87 -12.56 -7.50 9.59
CA GLU A 87 -12.54 -7.53 11.05
C GLU A 87 -11.28 -8.23 11.58
N ARG A 88 -10.92 -7.92 12.82
CA ARG A 88 -9.81 -8.59 13.48
C ARG A 88 -10.09 -10.10 13.56
N GLY A 89 -9.13 -10.90 13.10
CA GLY A 89 -9.25 -12.36 13.07
C GLY A 89 -9.90 -12.92 11.80
N ALA A 90 -10.35 -12.06 10.87
CA ALA A 90 -10.80 -12.52 9.57
C ALA A 90 -9.67 -13.15 8.76
N ILE A 91 -9.98 -14.21 8.02
CA ILE A 91 -9.06 -14.82 7.06
C ILE A 91 -9.08 -13.97 5.79
N LEU A 92 -7.97 -13.30 5.52
CA LEU A 92 -7.81 -12.46 4.34
C LEU A 92 -7.56 -13.32 3.09
N PRO A 93 -8.12 -12.95 1.93
CA PRO A 93 -7.77 -13.61 0.67
C PRO A 93 -6.30 -13.38 0.34
N ILE A 94 -5.67 -14.35 -0.30
CA ILE A 94 -4.23 -14.28 -0.63
C ILE A 94 -3.90 -13.02 -1.45
N SER A 95 -4.79 -12.60 -2.36
CA SER A 95 -4.64 -11.39 -3.16
C SER A 95 -4.46 -10.13 -2.31
N ALA A 96 -5.11 -10.05 -1.13
CA ALA A 96 -5.01 -8.91 -0.24
C ALA A 96 -3.71 -8.88 0.59
N ILE A 97 -3.05 -10.03 0.75
CA ILE A 97 -1.86 -10.18 1.62
C ILE A 97 -0.62 -10.67 0.89
N HIS A 98 -0.69 -10.88 -0.43
CA HIS A 98 0.35 -11.50 -1.23
C HIS A 98 1.71 -10.84 -1.04
N GLU A 99 1.78 -9.52 -1.20
CA GLU A 99 3.02 -8.75 -1.02
C GLU A 99 3.61 -8.89 0.39
N LYS A 100 2.76 -8.95 1.42
CA LYS A 100 3.22 -9.10 2.82
C LYS A 100 3.77 -10.52 3.06
N VAL A 101 3.11 -11.52 2.51
CA VAL A 101 3.54 -12.93 2.59
C VAL A 101 4.86 -13.13 1.85
N GLU A 102 4.95 -12.60 0.63
CA GLU A 102 6.17 -12.67 -0.19
C GLU A 102 7.35 -11.97 0.51
N ALA A 103 7.16 -10.75 1.00
CA ALA A 103 8.21 -10.01 1.71
C ALA A 103 8.73 -10.78 2.92
N ARG A 104 7.82 -11.38 3.71
CA ARG A 104 8.19 -12.20 4.86
C ARG A 104 8.93 -13.47 4.44
N TYR A 105 8.44 -14.17 3.42
CA TYR A 105 9.10 -15.36 2.90
C TYR A 105 10.53 -15.06 2.43
N ILE A 106 10.73 -13.97 1.68
CA ILE A 106 12.06 -13.55 1.22
C ILE A 106 12.97 -13.22 2.41
N ALA A 107 12.46 -12.53 3.42
CA ALA A 107 13.22 -12.22 4.63
C ALA A 107 13.67 -13.51 5.36
N ASP A 108 12.74 -14.44 5.59
CA ASP A 108 13.02 -15.72 6.25
C ASP A 108 14.05 -16.55 5.45
N ARG A 109 13.94 -16.57 4.11
CA ARG A 109 14.90 -17.26 3.23
C ARG A 109 16.28 -16.63 3.28
N ARG A 110 16.37 -15.30 3.32
CA ARG A 110 17.65 -14.58 3.44
C ARG A 110 18.33 -14.89 4.76
N GLU A 111 17.59 -14.81 5.87
CA GLU A 111 18.11 -15.13 7.20
C GLU A 111 18.67 -16.55 7.25
N HIS A 112 17.93 -17.52 6.70
CA HIS A 112 18.39 -18.90 6.63
C HIS A 112 19.66 -19.05 5.79
N LEU A 113 19.72 -18.45 4.60
CA LEU A 113 20.90 -18.48 3.75
C LEU A 113 22.13 -17.85 4.42
N TYR A 114 21.96 -16.72 5.11
CA TYR A 114 23.04 -16.09 5.87
C TYR A 114 23.54 -16.99 7.01
N SER A 115 22.62 -17.62 7.75
CA SER A 115 23.00 -18.56 8.81
C SER A 115 23.80 -19.75 8.27
N GLU A 116 23.38 -20.33 7.15
CA GLU A 116 24.09 -21.46 6.54
C GLU A 116 25.45 -21.03 6.00
N TYR A 117 25.52 -19.88 5.33
CA TYR A 117 26.78 -19.32 4.86
C TYR A 117 27.78 -19.04 5.99
N LEU A 118 27.31 -18.49 7.13
CA LEU A 118 28.14 -18.29 8.31
C LEU A 118 28.66 -19.62 8.86
N LYS A 119 27.79 -20.63 9.03
CA LYS A 119 28.21 -21.97 9.48
C LYS A 119 29.27 -22.56 8.57
N GLU A 120 29.10 -22.44 7.27
CA GLU A 120 30.07 -22.91 6.28
C GLU A 120 31.41 -22.18 6.42
N LEU A 121 31.40 -20.85 6.56
CA LEU A 121 32.63 -20.09 6.82
C LEU A 121 33.33 -20.51 8.11
N TYR A 122 32.60 -20.73 9.20
CA TYR A 122 33.16 -21.22 10.46
C TYR A 122 33.68 -22.66 10.37
N SER A 123 33.05 -23.51 9.56
CA SER A 123 33.47 -24.90 9.38
C SER A 123 34.66 -25.05 8.44
N ASN A 124 34.79 -24.17 7.44
CA ASN A 124 35.85 -24.22 6.42
C ASN A 124 37.11 -23.47 6.85
N ASN A 125 37.06 -22.71 7.94
CA ASN A 125 38.22 -22.04 8.52
C ASN A 125 38.45 -22.62 9.93
N GLU A 126 39.68 -23.09 10.21
CA GLU A 126 40.08 -23.62 11.52
C GLU A 126 40.12 -22.50 12.58
N ILE A 127 38.94 -22.09 13.08
CA ILE A 127 38.84 -21.10 14.15
C ILE A 127 38.91 -21.82 15.50
N GLU A 128 40.12 -21.94 16.06
CA GLU A 128 40.31 -22.33 17.46
C GLU A 128 39.80 -21.20 18.38
N ILE A 129 38.71 -21.44 19.10
CA ILE A 129 38.26 -20.56 20.17
C ILE A 129 39.12 -20.86 21.41
N LYS A 130 40.09 -19.99 21.71
CA LYS A 130 40.84 -20.08 22.97
C LYS A 130 39.98 -19.55 24.12
N GLN A 131 39.63 -20.43 25.06
CA GLN A 131 39.05 -20.09 26.37
C GLN A 131 40.10 -19.50 27.31
#